data_AF-A0A2V4DPE9-F1
#
_entry.id   AF-A0A2V4DPE9-F1
#
_cell.length_a   1.000
_cell.length_b   1.000
_cell.length_c   1.000
_cell.angle_alpha   90.00
_cell.angle_beta   90.00
_cell.angle_gamma   90.00
#
_symmetry.space_group_name_H-M   'P 1'
#
loop_
_entity.id
_entity.type
_entity.pdbx_description
1 polymer ?
#
loop_
_entity_poly.entity_id
_entity_poly.type
_entity_poly.pdbx_seq_one_letter_code
_entity_poly.pdbx_strand_id
1 'polypeptide(L)'
;MSIKKTLFISAALSMTLFLNGCSSSDYQATSAGRQVQFIDTKPAETCQFIGKAEGRRSTFFSGLKTHSELIRDAATDLMNKAAAMGGNVIYNAQDASLQYVSDIAPTDAVMVGEVFSCK
;
A
#
# COMPACT_ATOMS: atom_id res chain seq x y z
N MET A 1 18.34 62.25 11.97
CA MET A 1 18.42 61.60 13.30
C MET A 1 17.02 61.70 13.91
N SER A 2 16.33 60.69 14.42
CA SER A 2 16.72 59.34 14.81
C SER A 2 15.43 58.55 15.17
N ILE A 3 15.46 57.23 14.97
CA ILE A 3 14.66 56.21 15.69
C ILE A 3 13.17 56.11 15.28
N LYS A 4 12.85 55.40 14.20
CA LYS A 4 12.40 53.97 14.25
C LYS A 4 11.51 53.65 15.45
N LYS A 5 10.21 53.95 15.34
CA LYS A 5 9.15 53.31 16.15
C LYS A 5 8.52 52.17 15.35
N THR A 6 9.33 51.17 15.04
CA THR A 6 8.87 49.80 14.80
C THR A 6 8.37 49.27 16.14
N LEU A 7 7.10 49.52 16.44
CA LEU A 7 6.42 48.91 17.59
C LEU A 7 5.32 47.98 17.07
N PHE A 8 5.72 46.72 16.92
CA PHE A 8 4.98 45.56 17.40
C PHE A 8 3.45 45.66 17.31
N ILE A 9 2.90 45.41 16.13
CA ILE A 9 1.51 44.94 16.03
C ILE A 9 1.59 43.49 15.55
N SER A 10 1.57 42.63 16.56
CA SER A 10 1.02 41.28 16.55
C SER A 10 1.38 40.42 15.34
N ALA A 11 2.39 39.59 15.57
CA ALA A 11 2.54 38.28 14.97
C ALA A 11 1.21 37.52 15.00
N ALA A 12 0.41 37.62 13.94
CA ALA A 12 -0.55 36.60 13.57
C ALA A 12 0.24 35.55 12.78
N LEU A 13 0.99 34.71 13.51
CA LEU A 13 1.34 33.37 13.02
C LEU A 13 0.01 32.61 12.87
N SER A 14 -0.70 32.82 11.76
CA SER A 14 -1.64 31.82 11.26
C SER A 14 -0.82 30.70 10.66
N MET A 15 -0.16 29.94 11.53
CA MET A 15 0.30 28.60 11.23
C MET A 15 -0.97 27.75 11.15
N THR A 16 -1.62 27.75 9.99
CA THR A 16 -2.61 26.74 9.66
C THR A 16 -1.88 25.41 9.65
N LEU A 17 -1.88 24.74 10.81
CA LEU A 17 -1.61 23.33 10.94
C LEU A 17 -2.65 22.62 10.08
N PHE A 18 -2.32 22.42 8.80
CA PHE A 18 -2.94 21.39 7.99
C PHE A 18 -2.54 20.06 8.60
N LEU A 19 -3.29 19.64 9.63
CA LEU A 19 -3.42 18.24 9.99
C LEU A 19 -4.15 17.55 8.84
N ASN A 20 -3.46 17.36 7.72
CA ASN A 20 -3.77 16.27 6.80
C ASN A 20 -3.38 14.97 7.50
N GLY A 21 -4.12 14.65 8.56
CA GLY A 21 -4.29 13.27 9.00
C GLY A 21 -5.10 12.56 7.94
N CYS A 22 -4.53 12.38 6.74
CA CYS A 22 -4.92 11.25 5.92
C CYS A 22 -4.45 10.04 6.72
N SER A 23 -5.34 9.52 7.57
CA SER A 23 -5.34 8.10 7.92
C SER A 23 -5.51 7.36 6.60
N SER A 24 -4.42 7.23 5.84
CA SER A 24 -4.29 6.26 4.78
C SER A 24 -4.51 4.94 5.48
N SER A 25 -5.73 4.46 5.40
CA SER A 25 -6.03 3.09 5.70
C SER A 25 -5.19 2.33 4.67
N ASP A 26 -4.15 1.61 5.09
CA ASP A 26 -3.25 0.81 4.23
C ASP A 26 -4.00 -0.22 3.36
N TYR A 27 -5.33 -0.28 3.50
CA TYR A 27 -6.28 -1.16 2.85
C TYR A 27 -6.96 -0.52 1.63
N GLN A 28 -6.77 0.78 1.38
CA GLN A 28 -7.24 1.39 0.14
C GLN A 28 -6.16 1.34 -0.94
N ALA A 29 -6.58 0.97 -2.16
CA ALA A 29 -5.71 0.99 -3.32
C ALA A 29 -5.24 2.44 -3.57
N THR A 30 -3.94 2.68 -3.38
CA THR A 30 -3.26 3.93 -3.71
C THR A 30 -3.44 4.25 -5.19
N SER A 31 -3.27 5.52 -5.57
CA SER A 31 -3.36 5.92 -6.99
C SER A 31 -2.38 5.15 -7.88
N ALA A 32 -1.22 4.78 -7.34
CA ALA A 32 -0.22 3.96 -8.01
C ALA A 32 -0.60 2.47 -7.97
N GLY A 33 -1.08 1.95 -6.83
CA GLY A 33 -1.55 0.57 -6.69
C GLY A 33 -2.69 0.22 -7.65
N ARG A 34 -3.60 1.16 -7.93
CA ARG A 34 -4.69 0.97 -8.91
C ARG A 34 -4.21 0.81 -10.35
N GLN A 35 -2.98 1.23 -10.66
CA GLN A 35 -2.39 1.06 -11.99
C GLN A 35 -1.72 -0.30 -12.16
N VAL A 36 -1.53 -1.04 -11.05
CA VAL A 36 -0.94 -2.36 -11.07
C VAL A 36 -1.96 -3.38 -11.56
N GLN A 37 -1.56 -4.19 -12.55
CA GLN A 37 -2.42 -5.23 -13.12
C GLN A 37 -1.92 -6.61 -12.73
N PHE A 38 -2.86 -7.50 -12.41
CA PHE A 38 -2.59 -8.93 -12.27
C PHE A 38 -2.66 -9.57 -13.65
N ILE A 39 -1.64 -10.33 -14.00
CA ILE A 39 -1.61 -11.10 -15.24
C ILE A 39 -1.33 -12.57 -14.91
N ASP A 40 -2.09 -13.46 -15.53
CA ASP A 40 -1.91 -14.90 -15.43
C ASP A 40 -0.93 -15.44 -16.48
N THR A 41 -0.70 -14.65 -17.54
CA THR A 41 0.26 -14.96 -18.59
C THR A 41 1.61 -14.33 -18.27
N LYS A 42 2.70 -14.98 -18.68
CA LYS A 42 4.05 -14.46 -18.45
C LYS A 42 4.19 -13.10 -19.15
N PRO A 43 4.66 -12.05 -18.45
CA PRO A 43 4.88 -10.74 -19.07
C PRO A 43 5.88 -10.82 -20.22
N ALA A 44 5.77 -9.90 -21.18
CA ALA A 44 6.69 -9.81 -22.31
C ALA A 44 8.14 -9.63 -21.82
N GLU A 45 9.13 -10.08 -22.60
CA GLU A 45 10.55 -9.94 -22.24
C GLU A 45 11.02 -8.47 -22.13
N THR A 46 10.20 -7.54 -22.62
CA THR A 46 10.41 -6.10 -22.44
C THR A 46 10.15 -5.62 -21.00
N CYS A 47 9.50 -6.44 -20.18
CA CYS A 47 9.19 -6.11 -18.79
C CYS A 47 10.36 -6.51 -17.86
N GLN A 48 10.82 -5.55 -17.07
CA GLN A 48 11.90 -5.78 -16.11
C GLN A 48 11.34 -6.40 -14.82
N PHE A 49 11.92 -7.53 -14.39
CA PHE A 49 11.65 -8.08 -13.05
C PHE A 49 12.23 -7.16 -11.98
N ILE A 50 11.40 -6.72 -11.04
CA ILE A 50 11.82 -5.88 -9.92
C ILE A 50 12.10 -6.72 -8.67
N GLY A 51 11.21 -7.67 -8.38
CA GLY A 51 11.30 -8.48 -7.17
C GLY A 51 10.00 -9.20 -6.85
N LYS A 52 9.92 -9.81 -5.67
CA LYS A 52 8.69 -10.41 -5.14
C LYS A 52 8.09 -9.49 -4.10
N ALA A 53 6.78 -9.31 -4.13
CA ALA A 53 6.04 -8.56 -3.13
C ALA A 53 5.04 -9.48 -2.42
N GLU A 54 4.73 -9.14 -1.18
CA GLU A 54 3.77 -9.85 -0.35
C GLU A 54 2.77 -8.85 0.24
N GLY A 55 1.48 -9.09 0.01
CA GLY A 55 0.38 -8.39 0.66
C GLY A 55 -0.21 -9.23 1.79
N ARG A 56 -0.54 -8.61 2.93
CA ARG A 56 -1.07 -9.33 4.10
C ARG A 56 -2.23 -8.61 4.74
N ARG A 57 -3.26 -9.38 5.12
CA ARG A 57 -4.35 -8.91 5.99
C ARG A 57 -4.61 -9.82 7.16
N SER A 58 -4.61 -9.19 8.34
CA SER A 58 -4.83 -9.89 9.59
C SER A 58 -6.30 -10.21 9.80
N THR A 59 -6.66 -11.46 10.07
CA THR A 59 -8.03 -11.85 10.44
C THR A 59 -8.43 -11.29 11.81
N PHE A 60 -7.46 -11.17 12.73
CA PHE A 60 -7.70 -10.77 14.12
C PHE A 60 -8.47 -9.45 14.28
N PHE A 61 -8.14 -8.44 13.48
CA PHE A 61 -8.77 -7.11 13.55
C PHE A 61 -9.78 -6.86 12.42
N SER A 62 -10.14 -7.89 11.65
CA SER A 62 -10.96 -7.73 10.45
C SER A 62 -12.46 -7.97 10.67
N GLY A 63 -12.88 -8.34 11.88
CA GLY A 63 -14.29 -8.54 12.23
C GLY A 63 -14.91 -9.73 11.48
N LEU A 64 -16.17 -9.58 11.04
CA LEU A 64 -16.95 -10.61 10.33
C LEU A 64 -16.56 -10.79 8.84
N LYS A 65 -15.40 -10.31 8.42
CA LYS A 65 -14.95 -10.45 7.03
C LYS A 65 -14.66 -11.90 6.68
N THR A 66 -15.11 -12.32 5.51
CA THR A 66 -14.84 -13.64 4.96
C THR A 66 -13.39 -13.74 4.46
N HIS A 67 -12.83 -14.96 4.37
CA HIS A 67 -11.49 -15.18 3.80
C HIS A 67 -11.33 -14.53 2.42
N SER A 68 -12.36 -14.61 1.58
CA SER A 68 -12.36 -14.00 0.24
C SER A 68 -12.22 -12.47 0.28
N GLU A 69 -12.84 -11.79 1.25
CA GLU A 69 -12.68 -10.34 1.42
C GLU A 69 -11.28 -9.97 1.91
N LEU A 70 -10.73 -10.78 2.80
CA LEU A 70 -9.38 -10.58 3.33
C LEU A 70 -8.32 -10.78 2.26
N ILE A 71 -8.51 -11.77 1.38
CA ILE A 71 -7.65 -11.99 0.22
C ILE A 71 -7.73 -10.81 -0.76
N ARG A 72 -8.91 -10.21 -0.98
CA ARG A 72 -9.04 -9.01 -1.81
C ARG A 72 -8.34 -7.80 -1.21
N ASP A 73 -8.44 -7.64 0.10
CA ASP A 73 -7.72 -6.60 0.82
C ASP A 73 -6.19 -6.86 0.80
N ALA A 74 -5.75 -8.12 0.92
CA ALA A 74 -4.35 -8.53 0.79
C ALA A 74 -3.83 -8.33 -0.65
N ALA A 75 -4.65 -8.57 -1.67
CA ALA A 75 -4.33 -8.26 -3.07
C ALA A 75 -4.13 -6.75 -3.26
N THR A 76 -4.94 -5.94 -2.60
CA THR A 76 -4.83 -4.47 -2.65
C THR A 76 -3.54 -4.00 -1.99
N ASP A 77 -3.18 -4.57 -0.84
CA ASP A 77 -1.88 -4.33 -0.18
C ASP A 77 -0.71 -4.76 -1.08
N LEU A 78 -0.83 -5.91 -1.75
CA LEU A 78 0.16 -6.39 -2.72
C LEU A 78 0.32 -5.42 -3.90
N MET A 79 -0.78 -4.89 -4.44
CA MET A 79 -0.76 -3.85 -5.49
C MET A 79 -0.06 -2.58 -5.01
N ASN A 80 -0.37 -2.11 -3.79
CA ASN A 80 0.27 -0.92 -3.22
C ASN A 80 1.78 -1.11 -3.07
N LYS A 81 2.21 -2.28 -2.60
CA LYS A 81 3.64 -2.62 -2.48
C LYS A 81 4.32 -2.76 -3.84
N ALA A 82 3.69 -3.42 -4.80
CA ALA A 82 4.20 -3.52 -6.16
C ALA A 82 4.40 -2.13 -6.79
N ALA A 83 3.44 -1.23 -6.60
CA ALA A 83 3.54 0.15 -7.05
C ALA A 83 4.63 0.95 -6.33
N ALA A 84 4.79 0.75 -5.02
CA ALA A 84 5.87 1.36 -4.24
C ALA A 84 7.26 0.90 -4.70
N MET A 85 7.37 -0.32 -5.20
CA MET A 85 8.59 -0.86 -5.84
C MET A 85 8.82 -0.30 -7.26
N GLY A 86 7.87 0.47 -7.81
CA GLY A 86 7.93 0.97 -9.18
C GLY A 86 7.46 -0.03 -10.24
N GLY A 87 6.78 -1.11 -9.83
CA GLY A 87 6.17 -2.08 -10.73
C GLY A 87 4.74 -1.72 -11.10
N ASN A 88 4.32 -2.15 -12.28
CA ASN A 88 2.96 -1.97 -12.79
C ASN A 88 2.27 -3.30 -13.12
N VAL A 89 2.97 -4.42 -13.01
CA VAL A 89 2.45 -5.74 -13.34
C VAL A 89 2.82 -6.71 -12.23
N ILE A 90 1.84 -7.49 -11.77
CA ILE A 90 2.04 -8.62 -10.86
C ILE A 90 1.75 -9.90 -11.65
N TYR A 91 2.73 -10.79 -11.69
CA TYR A 91 2.63 -12.12 -12.26
C TYR A 91 2.59 -13.18 -11.17
N ASN A 92 1.90 -14.30 -11.44
CA ASN A 92 1.88 -15.48 -10.58
C ASN A 92 1.45 -15.17 -9.13
N ALA A 93 0.40 -14.38 -8.98
CA ALA A 93 -0.14 -14.04 -7.67
C ALA A 93 -0.83 -15.26 -7.05
N GLN A 94 -0.39 -15.68 -5.87
CA GLN A 94 -0.88 -16.90 -5.21
C GLN A 94 -1.28 -16.62 -3.77
N ASP A 95 -2.31 -17.32 -3.30
CA ASP A 95 -2.69 -17.35 -1.90
C ASP A 95 -1.65 -18.17 -1.11
N ALA A 96 -0.83 -17.47 -0.34
CA ALA A 96 0.18 -18.06 0.54
C ALA A 96 -0.32 -18.20 1.99
N SER A 97 -1.58 -17.89 2.28
CA SER A 97 -2.13 -17.91 3.64
C SER A 97 -1.87 -19.24 4.34
N LEU A 98 -2.01 -20.37 3.62
CA LEU A 98 -1.78 -21.71 4.13
C LEU A 98 -0.32 -22.00 4.50
N GLN A 99 0.65 -21.37 3.84
CA GLN A 99 2.07 -21.52 4.14
C GLN A 99 2.46 -20.79 5.44
N TYR A 100 1.68 -19.78 5.82
CA TYR A 100 1.89 -18.99 7.03
C TYR A 100 1.08 -19.48 8.25
N VAL A 101 0.36 -20.61 8.12
CA VAL A 101 -0.40 -21.22 9.21
C VAL A 101 0.57 -21.97 10.14
N SER A 102 1.25 -21.24 11.03
CA SER A 102 1.93 -21.85 12.17
C SER A 102 0.99 -21.87 13.38
N ASP A 103 0.32 -23.01 13.55
CA ASP A 103 -0.32 -23.68 14.71
C ASP A 103 -0.94 -22.92 15.91
N ILE A 104 -0.85 -21.60 16.04
CA ILE A 104 -1.25 -20.91 17.30
C ILE A 104 -1.82 -19.50 17.10
N ALA A 105 -2.04 -19.02 15.86
CA ALA A 105 -2.49 -17.66 15.62
C ALA A 105 -3.45 -17.53 14.41
N PRO A 106 -4.29 -16.47 14.38
CA PRO A 106 -5.39 -16.30 13.42
C PRO A 106 -4.90 -16.38 11.98
N THR A 107 -5.69 -17.03 11.12
CA THR A 107 -5.44 -17.25 9.69
C THR A 107 -5.33 -15.92 8.94
N ASP A 108 -4.16 -15.29 8.94
CA ASP A 108 -3.91 -14.09 8.15
C ASP A 108 -4.05 -14.43 6.66
N ALA A 109 -4.76 -13.59 5.90
CA ALA A 109 -4.84 -13.70 4.45
C ALA A 109 -3.54 -13.13 3.86
N VAL A 110 -2.76 -13.96 3.18
CA VAL A 110 -1.48 -13.59 2.58
C VAL A 110 -1.52 -13.86 1.08
N MET A 111 -1.12 -12.88 0.29
CA MET A 111 -0.93 -13.02 -1.15
C MET A 111 0.49 -12.63 -1.53
N VAL A 112 1.14 -13.48 -2.31
CA VAL A 112 2.49 -13.24 -2.83
C VAL A 112 2.44 -13.17 -4.34
N GLY A 113 3.27 -12.33 -4.94
CA GLY A 113 3.35 -12.19 -6.39
C GLY A 113 4.69 -11.65 -6.86
N GLU A 114 5.00 -11.90 -8.13
CA GLU A 114 6.21 -11.43 -8.78
C GLU A 114 5.93 -10.08 -9.46
N VAL A 115 6.72 -9.06 -9.12
CA VAL A 115 6.51 -7.68 -9.57
C VAL A 115 7.40 -7.37 -10.75
N PHE A 116 6.78 -6.87 -11.81
CA PHE A 116 7.42 -6.44 -13.05
C PHE A 116 7.12 -4.95 -13.32
N SER A 117 8.09 -4.27 -13.94
CA SER A 117 7.91 -2.96 -14.57
C SER A 117 7.95 -3.13 -16.08
N CYS A 118 6.80 -3.01 -16.71
CA CYS A 118 6.62 -2.89 -18.15
C CYS A 118 6.52 -1.39 -18.50
N LYS A 119 7.38 -0.89 -19.40
CA LYS A 119 7.32 0.47 -19.92
C LYS A 119 6.90 0.47 -21.38
#